data_AF-A0A819QBK7-F1
#
_entry.id   AF-A0A819QBK7-F1
#
_cell.length_a   1.000
_cell.length_b   1.000
_cell.length_c   1.000
_cell.angle_alpha   90.00
_cell.angle_beta   90.00
_cell.angle_gamma   90.00
#
_symmetry.space_group_name_H-M   'P 1'
#
loop_
_entity.id
_entity.type
_entity.pdbx_description
1 polymer ?
#
loop_
_entity_poly.entity_id
_entity_poly.type
_entity_poly.pdbx_seq_one_letter_code
_entity_poly.pdbx_strand_id
1 'polypeptide(L)'
;ADEKIQDTDTKTPWSAMLRSQAFWCILLSMFFCDFGLYAIWAVVPEYMNEVLLFSIRENGLLSALPHVASFIAVISTGRLADYLIEKKYLKRVNARKLFHGIGTLGPAICLLFISFLDCERRYLAVMLLTIGMASSGFMMSGGYMVNVGDFSGIHSGIIFGICNTVSCIGGFGAPVLTSIITKDKTTAQWKIAFMLYAASFLISAIVFSFFARGETEPWARDDVHDERIKNDQEAGEELMEINRNNSSI
;
A
#
# COMPACT_ATOMS: atom_id res chain seq x y z
N ALA A 1 0.25 11.67 -43.80
CA ALA A 1 1.51 12.36 -43.45
C ALA A 1 1.85 11.88 -42.06
N ASP A 2 2.90 11.07 -41.97
CA ASP A 2 3.25 10.28 -40.79
C ASP A 2 3.40 11.17 -39.56
N GLU A 3 2.58 10.87 -38.56
CA GLU A 3 2.67 11.41 -37.21
C GLU A 3 3.99 10.89 -36.63
N LYS A 4 5.04 11.71 -36.74
CA LYS A 4 6.28 11.49 -36.01
C LYS A 4 5.92 11.52 -34.52
N ILE A 5 5.75 10.34 -33.94
CA ILE A 5 5.95 10.10 -32.52
C ILE A 5 7.38 10.59 -32.27
N GLN A 6 7.51 11.83 -31.81
CA GLN A 6 8.76 12.32 -31.25
C GLN A 6 8.97 11.48 -30.00
N ASP A 7 9.77 10.42 -30.13
CA ASP A 7 10.47 9.83 -29.01
C ASP A 7 11.30 10.97 -28.40
N THR A 8 10.77 11.61 -27.38
CA THR A 8 11.54 12.49 -26.52
C THR A 8 12.59 11.60 -25.88
N ASP A 9 13.82 11.65 -26.40
CA ASP A 9 15.03 11.07 -25.80
C ASP A 9 15.38 11.86 -24.52
N THR A 10 14.42 11.98 -23.62
CA THR A 10 14.59 12.49 -22.27
C THR A 10 15.28 11.40 -21.47
N LYS A 11 16.61 11.48 -21.40
CA LYS A 11 17.43 10.67 -20.49
C LYS A 11 16.76 10.61 -19.12
N THR A 12 16.45 9.40 -18.68
CA THR A 12 15.85 9.16 -17.37
C THR A 12 16.73 9.80 -16.27
N PRO A 13 16.19 10.68 -15.42
CA PRO A 13 16.98 11.44 -14.46
C PRO A 13 17.33 10.62 -13.20
N TRP A 14 18.12 9.56 -13.38
CA TRP A 14 18.51 8.61 -12.32
C TRP A 14 19.05 9.27 -11.06
N SER A 15 19.92 10.28 -11.20
CA SER A 15 20.52 10.96 -10.04
C SER A 15 19.49 11.79 -9.26
N ALA A 16 18.53 12.43 -9.95
CA ALA A 16 17.48 13.21 -9.30
C ALA A 16 16.46 12.29 -8.60
N MET A 17 16.12 11.16 -9.23
CA MET A 17 15.25 10.14 -8.65
C MET A 17 15.82 9.57 -7.36
N LEU A 18 17.08 9.11 -7.38
CA LEU A 18 17.74 8.51 -6.22
C LEU A 18 18.04 9.52 -5.10
N ARG A 19 18.04 10.82 -5.39
CA ARG A 19 18.15 11.89 -4.38
C ARG A 19 16.79 12.34 -3.84
N SER A 20 15.68 11.92 -4.45
CA SER A 20 14.34 12.31 -4.02
C SER A 20 13.97 11.66 -2.69
N GLN A 21 13.50 12.47 -1.76
CA GLN A 21 12.96 12.01 -0.49
C GLN A 21 11.71 11.13 -0.68
N ALA A 22 10.89 11.42 -1.70
CA ALA A 22 9.68 10.65 -1.99
C ALA A 22 10.01 9.22 -2.45
N PHE A 23 11.10 9.04 -3.19
CA PHE A 23 11.59 7.72 -3.60
C PHE A 23 11.95 6.87 -2.38
N TRP A 24 12.79 7.38 -1.48
CA TRP A 24 13.20 6.65 -0.28
C TRP A 24 12.03 6.39 0.68
N CYS A 25 11.09 7.33 0.77
CA CYS A 25 9.86 7.15 1.55
C CYS A 25 9.09 5.91 1.08
N ILE A 26 8.81 5.80 -0.22
CA ILE A 26 8.10 4.66 -0.78
C ILE A 26 8.92 3.39 -0.66
N LEU A 27 10.20 3.42 -1.00
CA LEU A 27 11.08 2.26 -0.94
C LEU A 27 11.03 1.61 0.44
N LEU A 28 11.24 2.41 1.49
CA LEU A 28 11.21 1.94 2.88
C LEU A 28 9.80 1.52 3.31
N SER A 29 8.77 2.30 2.96
CA SER A 29 7.39 1.99 3.34
C SER A 29 6.91 0.68 2.73
N MET A 30 7.23 0.45 1.45
CA MET A 30 6.93 -0.81 0.74
C MET A 30 7.69 -1.97 1.37
N PHE A 31 9.00 -1.80 1.62
CA PHE A 31 9.83 -2.85 2.23
C PHE A 31 9.26 -3.31 3.58
N PHE A 32 8.99 -2.38 4.50
CA PHE A 32 8.51 -2.74 5.83
C PHE A 32 7.07 -3.27 5.85
N CYS A 33 6.21 -2.78 4.94
CA CYS A 33 4.86 -3.30 4.79
C CYS A 33 4.85 -4.72 4.25
N ASP A 34 5.55 -4.97 3.15
CA ASP A 34 5.56 -6.27 2.49
C ASP A 34 6.30 -7.30 3.37
N PHE A 35 7.33 -6.89 4.10
CA PHE A 35 7.97 -7.70 5.13
C PHE A 35 6.97 -8.22 6.17
N GLY A 36 6.16 -7.33 6.75
CA GLY A 36 5.16 -7.72 7.75
C GLY A 36 4.00 -8.52 7.15
N LEU A 37 3.51 -8.12 5.97
CA LEU A 37 2.35 -8.73 5.33
C LEU A 37 2.66 -10.15 4.83
N TYR A 38 3.79 -10.36 4.17
CA TYR A 38 4.17 -11.68 3.65
C TYR A 38 4.54 -12.64 4.78
N ALA A 39 5.16 -12.15 5.86
CA ALA A 39 5.36 -12.96 7.04
C ALA A 39 4.03 -13.49 7.58
N ILE A 40 3.02 -12.62 7.75
CA ILE A 40 1.68 -13.02 8.20
C ILE A 40 1.07 -14.04 7.25
N TRP A 41 1.13 -13.82 5.93
CA TRP A 41 0.61 -14.80 4.96
C TRP A 41 1.27 -16.17 5.07
N ALA A 42 2.58 -16.21 5.28
CA ALA A 42 3.30 -17.47 5.42
C ALA A 42 2.96 -18.19 6.73
N VAL A 43 2.77 -17.45 7.82
CA VAL A 43 2.73 -18.02 9.18
C VAL A 43 1.31 -18.19 9.71
N VAL A 44 0.30 -17.54 9.11
CA VAL A 44 -1.11 -17.67 9.53
C VAL A 44 -1.57 -19.13 9.56
N PRO A 45 -1.34 -19.95 8.51
CA PRO A 45 -1.78 -21.35 8.53
C PRO A 45 -1.07 -22.18 9.61
N GLU A 46 0.22 -21.94 9.83
CA GLU A 46 1.02 -22.61 10.85
C GLU A 46 0.57 -22.20 12.26
N TYR A 47 0.35 -20.91 12.49
CA TYR A 47 -0.19 -20.39 13.75
C TYR A 47 -1.58 -20.95 14.09
N MET A 48 -2.48 -21.05 13.11
CA MET A 48 -3.82 -21.64 13.32
C MET A 48 -3.76 -23.13 13.67
N ASN A 49 -2.79 -23.86 13.12
CA ASN A 49 -2.61 -25.28 13.40
C ASN A 49 -1.92 -25.50 14.75
N GLU A 50 -0.78 -24.84 14.97
CA GLU A 50 0.12 -25.11 16.10
C GLU A 50 -0.31 -24.45 17.40
N VAL A 51 -0.85 -23.23 17.34
CA VAL A 51 -1.19 -22.45 18.54
C VAL A 51 -2.68 -22.51 18.86
N LEU A 52 -3.53 -22.46 17.82
CA LEU A 52 -4.99 -22.44 18.00
C LEU A 52 -5.61 -23.85 18.00
N LEU A 53 -4.81 -24.87 17.68
CA LEU A 53 -5.18 -26.30 17.69
C LEU A 53 -6.48 -26.60 16.94
N PHE A 54 -6.72 -25.89 15.83
CA PHE A 54 -7.89 -26.12 14.99
C PHE A 54 -7.74 -27.40 14.17
N SER A 55 -8.84 -28.14 14.00
CA SER A 55 -8.85 -29.31 13.13
C SER A 55 -8.58 -28.89 11.68
N ILE A 56 -7.84 -29.71 10.92
CA ILE A 56 -7.42 -29.43 9.53
C ILE A 56 -8.62 -29.06 8.62
N ARG A 57 -9.81 -29.60 8.91
CA ARG A 57 -11.04 -29.36 8.14
C ARG A 57 -11.67 -27.98 8.39
N GLU A 58 -11.60 -27.46 9.62
CA GLU A 58 -12.09 -26.11 9.95
C GLU A 58 -11.07 -25.03 9.57
N ASN A 59 -9.77 -25.38 9.57
CA ASN A 59 -8.68 -24.48 9.25
C ASN A 59 -8.78 -23.88 7.84
N GLY A 60 -9.28 -24.63 6.86
CA GLY A 60 -9.43 -24.15 5.49
C GLY A 60 -10.44 -23.00 5.36
N LEU A 61 -11.57 -23.08 6.05
CA LEU A 61 -12.59 -22.02 6.02
C LEU A 61 -12.13 -20.79 6.83
N LEU A 62 -11.54 -21.02 8.00
CA LEU A 62 -11.06 -19.95 8.88
C LEU A 62 -9.85 -19.21 8.30
N SER A 63 -8.94 -19.90 7.61
CA SER A 63 -7.79 -19.28 6.93
C SER A 63 -8.19 -18.46 5.71
N ALA A 64 -9.34 -18.76 5.08
CA ALA A 64 -9.85 -17.96 3.96
C ALA A 64 -10.43 -16.61 4.40
N LEU A 65 -10.98 -16.52 5.62
CA LEU A 65 -11.67 -15.32 6.12
C LEU A 65 -10.81 -14.05 6.08
N PRO A 66 -9.55 -14.02 6.57
CA PRO A 66 -8.70 -12.82 6.50
C PRO A 66 -8.48 -12.32 5.08
N HIS A 67 -8.28 -13.24 4.12
CA HIS A 67 -8.03 -12.89 2.72
C HIS A 67 -9.29 -12.34 2.04
N VAL A 68 -10.45 -12.96 2.27
CA VAL A 68 -11.73 -12.48 1.74
C VAL A 68 -12.08 -11.10 2.32
N ALA A 69 -11.88 -10.90 3.63
CA ALA A 69 -12.11 -9.61 4.27
C ALA A 69 -11.18 -8.52 3.70
N SER A 70 -9.90 -8.86 3.47
CA SER A 70 -8.95 -7.96 2.81
C SER A 70 -9.39 -7.59 1.40
N PHE A 71 -9.83 -8.56 0.61
CA PHE A 71 -10.32 -8.33 -0.75
C PHE A 71 -11.49 -7.34 -0.80
N ILE A 72 -12.48 -7.50 0.08
CA ILE A 72 -13.62 -6.57 0.20
C ILE A 72 -13.14 -5.17 0.61
N ALA A 73 -12.19 -5.09 1.55
CA ALA A 73 -11.63 -3.83 2.03
C ALA A 73 -10.86 -3.09 0.92
N VAL A 74 -10.10 -3.79 0.08
CA VAL A 74 -9.37 -3.21 -1.06
C VAL A 74 -10.35 -2.56 -2.05
N ILE A 75 -11.42 -3.27 -2.43
CA ILE A 75 -12.42 -2.74 -3.38
C ILE A 75 -13.13 -1.51 -2.79
N SER A 76 -13.54 -1.62 -1.52
CA SER A 76 -14.27 -0.57 -0.83
C SER A 76 -13.42 0.69 -0.66
N THR A 77 -12.14 0.52 -0.32
CA THR A 77 -11.24 1.64 -0.07
C THR A 77 -10.87 2.38 -1.35
N GLY A 78 -10.68 1.70 -2.48
CA GLY A 78 -10.46 2.37 -3.76
C GLY A 78 -11.60 3.36 -4.08
N ARG A 79 -12.86 2.89 -3.97
CA ARG A 79 -14.05 3.73 -4.19
C ARG A 79 -14.16 4.88 -3.20
N LEU A 80 -13.89 4.61 -1.92
CA LEU A 80 -13.95 5.61 -0.88
C LEU A 80 -12.86 6.68 -1.04
N ALA A 81 -11.64 6.27 -1.41
CA ALA A 81 -10.52 7.17 -1.63
C ALA A 81 -10.81 8.12 -2.79
N ASP A 82 -11.28 7.58 -3.91
CA ASP A 82 -11.64 8.38 -5.09
C ASP A 82 -12.77 9.38 -4.74
N TYR A 83 -13.81 8.93 -4.04
CA TYR A 83 -14.91 9.78 -3.61
C TYR A 83 -14.46 10.95 -2.71
N LEU A 84 -13.60 10.69 -1.72
CA LEU A 84 -13.09 11.72 -0.80
C LEU A 84 -12.21 12.75 -1.51
N ILE A 85 -11.46 12.31 -2.53
CA ILE A 85 -10.59 13.18 -3.33
C ILE A 85 -11.44 14.01 -4.30
N GLU A 86 -12.40 13.41 -5.00
CA GLU A 86 -13.26 14.07 -5.99
C GLU A 86 -14.12 15.16 -5.34
N LYS A 87 -14.68 14.88 -4.17
CA LYS A 87 -15.46 15.86 -3.39
C LYS A 87 -14.60 16.93 -2.70
N LYS A 88 -13.27 16.90 -2.89
CA LYS A 88 -12.30 17.85 -2.30
C LYS A 88 -12.36 17.91 -0.77
N TYR A 89 -12.84 16.86 -0.09
CA TYR A 89 -12.84 16.79 1.37
C TYR A 89 -11.43 16.64 1.93
N LEU A 90 -10.55 15.96 1.20
CA LEU A 90 -9.15 15.79 1.57
C LEU A 90 -8.25 16.11 0.37
N LYS A 91 -7.12 16.77 0.65
CA LYS A 91 -6.01 16.83 -0.32
C LYS A 91 -5.53 15.41 -0.61
N ARG A 92 -5.15 15.13 -1.85
CA ARG A 92 -4.70 13.80 -2.30
C ARG A 92 -3.67 13.18 -1.36
N VAL A 93 -2.62 13.94 -1.01
CA VAL A 93 -1.56 13.50 -0.07
C VAL A 93 -2.11 13.10 1.30
N ASN A 94 -3.04 13.88 1.84
CA ASN A 94 -3.62 13.62 3.16
C ASN A 94 -4.52 12.39 3.14
N ALA A 95 -5.26 12.18 2.04
CA ALA A 95 -6.01 10.95 1.83
C ALA A 95 -5.06 9.74 1.78
N ARG A 96 -3.96 9.82 1.00
CA ARG A 96 -2.96 8.74 0.94
C ARG A 96 -2.36 8.42 2.29
N LYS A 97 -1.97 9.44 3.06
CA LYS A 97 -1.43 9.28 4.42
C LYS A 97 -2.45 8.65 5.38
N LEU A 98 -3.71 9.08 5.31
CA LEU A 98 -4.78 8.54 6.13
C LEU A 98 -5.03 7.05 5.86
N PHE A 99 -5.19 6.68 4.59
CA PHE A 99 -5.44 5.29 4.22
C PHE A 99 -4.24 4.38 4.46
N HIS A 100 -3.02 4.85 4.18
CA HIS A 100 -1.81 4.12 4.54
C HIS A 100 -1.68 3.96 6.05
N GLY A 101 -1.96 5.01 6.82
CA GLY A 101 -1.95 4.98 8.28
C GLY A 101 -2.96 3.99 8.85
N ILE A 102 -4.21 4.02 8.41
CA ILE A 102 -5.23 3.04 8.83
C ILE A 102 -4.80 1.62 8.48
N GLY A 103 -4.30 1.41 7.26
CA GLY A 103 -3.91 0.08 6.79
C GLY A 103 -2.60 -0.47 7.35
N THR A 104 -1.79 0.34 8.03
CA THR A 104 -0.57 -0.10 8.73
C THR A 104 -0.78 -0.16 10.24
N LEU A 105 -1.44 0.83 10.84
CA LEU A 105 -1.73 0.86 12.27
C LEU A 105 -2.76 -0.20 12.67
N GLY A 106 -3.77 -0.46 11.82
CA GLY A 106 -4.77 -1.50 12.06
C GLY A 106 -4.14 -2.88 12.30
N PRO A 107 -3.35 -3.41 11.34
CA PRO A 107 -2.61 -4.65 11.54
C PRO A 107 -1.63 -4.57 12.73
N ALA A 108 -0.89 -3.48 12.91
CA ALA A 108 0.08 -3.35 14.00
C ALA A 108 -0.57 -3.50 15.38
N ILE A 109 -1.68 -2.79 15.61
CA ILE A 109 -2.43 -2.85 16.87
C ILE A 109 -3.02 -4.25 17.06
N CYS A 110 -3.61 -4.84 16.02
CA CYS A 110 -4.17 -6.19 16.10
C CYS A 110 -3.10 -7.23 16.47
N LEU A 111 -1.91 -7.16 15.85
CA LEU A 111 -0.79 -8.06 16.14
C LEU A 111 -0.26 -7.88 17.56
N LEU A 112 -0.16 -6.65 18.06
CA LEU A 112 0.20 -6.41 19.46
C LEU A 112 -0.79 -7.06 20.41
N PHE A 113 -2.10 -6.92 20.17
CA PHE A 113 -3.11 -7.59 20.99
C PHE A 113 -3.01 -9.11 20.90
N ILE A 114 -2.77 -9.68 19.71
CA ILE A 114 -2.58 -11.12 19.53
C ILE A 114 -1.37 -11.62 20.34
N SER A 115 -0.29 -10.84 20.42
CA SER A 115 0.88 -11.18 21.27
C SER A 115 0.56 -11.30 22.75
N PHE A 116 -0.51 -10.68 23.24
CA PHE A 116 -0.92 -10.78 24.65
C PHE A 116 -2.05 -11.79 24.89
N LEU A 117 -2.57 -12.45 23.85
CA LEU A 117 -3.62 -13.45 24.00
C LEU A 117 -3.04 -14.83 24.36
N ASP A 118 -3.74 -15.51 25.27
CA ASP A 118 -3.49 -16.90 25.64
C ASP A 118 -4.38 -17.87 24.85
N CYS A 119 -4.00 -19.15 24.83
CA CYS A 119 -4.63 -20.19 23.99
C CYS A 119 -6.14 -20.37 24.24
N GLU A 120 -6.66 -20.03 25.42
CA GLU A 120 -8.09 -20.12 25.73
C GLU A 120 -8.96 -19.19 24.86
N ARG A 121 -8.38 -18.12 24.30
CA ARG A 121 -9.08 -17.10 23.52
C ARG A 121 -8.86 -17.23 22.01
N ARG A 122 -8.74 -18.46 21.51
CA ARG A 122 -8.40 -18.73 20.10
C ARG A 122 -9.30 -18.06 19.05
N TYR A 123 -10.61 -17.97 19.28
CA TYR A 123 -11.52 -17.31 18.34
C TYR A 123 -11.32 -15.79 18.28
N LEU A 124 -10.93 -15.16 19.40
CA LEU A 124 -10.59 -13.74 19.43
C LEU A 124 -9.33 -13.46 18.61
N ALA A 125 -8.33 -14.34 18.65
CA ALA A 125 -7.13 -14.22 17.83
C ALA A 125 -7.46 -14.26 16.32
N VAL A 126 -8.34 -15.17 15.89
CA VAL A 126 -8.79 -15.24 14.48
C VAL A 126 -9.55 -13.98 14.07
N MET A 127 -10.42 -13.46 14.94
CA MET A 127 -11.13 -12.20 14.65
C MET A 127 -10.17 -11.02 14.51
N LEU A 128 -9.19 -10.89 15.41
CA LEU A 128 -8.18 -9.83 15.34
C LEU A 128 -7.28 -9.97 14.09
N LEU A 129 -6.88 -11.19 13.72
CA LEU A 129 -6.14 -11.45 12.48
C LEU A 129 -6.96 -11.04 11.26
N THR A 130 -8.26 -11.35 11.26
CA THR A 130 -9.17 -11.00 10.17
C THR A 130 -9.34 -9.48 10.06
N ILE A 131 -9.54 -8.79 11.18
CA ILE A 131 -9.66 -7.32 11.22
C ILE A 131 -8.34 -6.65 10.80
N GLY A 132 -7.20 -7.18 11.26
CA GLY A 132 -5.87 -6.72 10.87
C GLY A 132 -5.66 -6.84 9.36
N MET A 133 -5.95 -8.01 8.78
CA MET A 133 -5.82 -8.25 7.34
C MET A 133 -6.85 -7.46 6.51
N ALA A 134 -8.05 -7.24 7.04
CA ALA A 134 -9.02 -6.34 6.40
C ALA A 134 -8.47 -4.91 6.35
N SER A 135 -7.87 -4.46 7.46
CA SER A 135 -7.27 -3.13 7.55
C SER A 135 -6.12 -2.94 6.55
N SER A 136 -5.26 -3.95 6.34
CA SER A 136 -4.17 -3.84 5.35
C SER A 136 -4.65 -3.59 3.91
N GLY A 137 -5.88 -3.99 3.59
CA GLY A 137 -6.51 -3.68 2.29
C GLY A 137 -6.68 -2.18 2.02
N PHE A 138 -6.81 -1.36 3.09
CA PHE A 138 -6.90 0.09 2.96
C PHE A 138 -5.58 0.71 2.47
N MET A 139 -4.46 0.15 2.91
CA MET A 139 -3.14 0.61 2.50
C MET A 139 -2.84 0.26 1.03
N MET A 140 -3.25 -0.91 0.54
CA MET A 140 -2.96 -1.33 -0.84
C MET A 140 -3.64 -0.43 -1.87
N SER A 141 -4.92 -0.11 -1.70
CA SER A 141 -5.69 0.68 -2.67
C SER A 141 -5.68 2.18 -2.38
N GLY A 142 -5.56 2.58 -1.12
CA GLY A 142 -5.61 3.98 -0.70
C GLY A 142 -4.25 4.60 -0.36
N GLY A 143 -3.22 3.80 -0.12
CA GLY A 143 -1.94 4.23 0.46
C GLY A 143 -0.77 4.24 -0.53
N TYR A 144 0.30 3.49 -0.20
CA TYR A 144 1.59 3.60 -0.89
C TYR A 144 1.54 3.23 -2.38
N MET A 145 0.75 2.23 -2.79
CA MET A 145 0.78 1.73 -4.18
C MET A 145 0.33 2.80 -5.16
N VAL A 146 -0.70 3.56 -4.80
CA VAL A 146 -1.20 4.66 -5.63
C VAL A 146 -0.35 5.91 -5.47
N ASN A 147 0.25 6.12 -4.29
CA ASN A 147 1.14 7.26 -4.05
C ASN A 147 2.39 7.23 -4.94
N VAL A 148 2.85 6.06 -5.40
CA VAL A 148 3.95 5.99 -6.39
C VAL A 148 3.60 6.79 -7.64
N GLY A 149 2.39 6.58 -8.17
CA GLY A 149 1.87 7.32 -9.33
C GLY A 149 1.79 8.82 -9.09
N ASP A 150 1.41 9.23 -7.88
CA ASP A 150 1.13 10.62 -7.55
C ASP A 150 2.36 11.55 -7.65
N PHE A 151 3.58 11.08 -7.32
CA PHE A 151 4.78 11.93 -7.42
C PHE A 151 5.69 11.61 -8.62
N SER A 152 5.59 10.42 -9.21
CA SER A 152 6.57 9.96 -10.21
C SER A 152 6.11 10.01 -11.66
N GLY A 153 4.84 10.35 -11.92
CA GLY A 153 4.34 10.68 -13.26
C GLY A 153 4.68 9.58 -14.28
N ILE A 154 5.35 9.96 -15.37
CA ILE A 154 5.75 9.04 -16.45
C ILE A 154 6.73 7.93 -15.98
N HIS A 155 7.47 8.15 -14.90
CA HIS A 155 8.48 7.23 -14.38
C HIS A 155 7.94 6.25 -13.31
N SER A 156 6.61 6.24 -13.09
CA SER A 156 5.96 5.42 -12.07
C SER A 156 6.26 3.93 -12.19
N GLY A 157 6.30 3.40 -13.42
CA GLY A 157 6.61 1.99 -13.65
C GLY A 157 8.02 1.60 -13.18
N ILE A 158 9.01 2.45 -13.46
CA ILE A 158 10.41 2.20 -13.08
C ILE A 158 10.58 2.25 -11.56
N ILE A 159 10.03 3.29 -10.92
CA ILE A 159 10.11 3.44 -9.46
C ILE A 159 9.39 2.29 -8.76
N PHE A 160 8.18 1.95 -9.22
CA PHE A 160 7.43 0.83 -8.68
C PHE A 160 8.20 -0.49 -8.83
N GLY A 161 8.80 -0.75 -9.99
CA GLY A 161 9.60 -1.96 -10.23
C GLY A 161 10.82 -2.07 -9.29
N ILE A 162 11.56 -0.98 -9.07
CA ILE A 162 12.69 -0.95 -8.13
C ILE A 162 12.21 -1.20 -6.71
N CYS A 163 11.15 -0.49 -6.28
CA CYS A 163 10.62 -0.63 -4.93
C CYS A 163 10.05 -2.03 -4.68
N ASN A 164 9.33 -2.60 -5.64
CA ASN A 164 8.79 -3.95 -5.55
C ASN A 164 9.91 -5.00 -5.49
N THR A 165 10.98 -4.84 -6.26
CA THR A 165 12.14 -5.75 -6.21
C THR A 165 12.76 -5.78 -4.81
N VAL A 166 13.02 -4.61 -4.22
CA VAL A 166 13.57 -4.51 -2.86
C VAL A 166 12.60 -5.07 -1.82
N SER A 167 11.30 -4.83 -2.01
CA SER A 167 10.26 -5.33 -1.10
C SER A 167 10.11 -6.85 -1.15
N CYS A 168 10.24 -7.46 -2.34
CA CYS A 168 10.27 -8.92 -2.51
C CYS A 168 11.45 -9.58 -1.79
N ILE A 169 12.62 -8.93 -1.74
CA ILE A 169 13.77 -9.42 -0.96
C ILE A 169 13.41 -9.45 0.54
N GLY A 170 12.78 -8.38 1.04
CA GLY A 170 12.27 -8.33 2.41
C GLY A 170 11.21 -9.39 2.69
N GLY A 171 10.25 -9.53 1.78
CA GLY A 171 9.17 -10.50 1.84
C GLY A 171 9.65 -11.96 1.83
N PHE A 172 10.73 -12.28 1.13
CA PHE A 172 11.38 -13.59 1.20
C PHE A 172 12.13 -13.80 2.52
N GLY A 173 12.79 -12.75 3.03
CA GLY A 173 13.51 -12.79 4.30
C GLY A 173 12.60 -12.95 5.52
N ALA A 174 11.36 -12.48 5.45
CA ALA A 174 10.48 -12.42 6.61
C ALA A 174 10.06 -13.82 7.13
N PRO A 175 9.59 -14.77 6.29
CA PRO A 175 9.32 -16.14 6.74
C PRO A 175 10.57 -16.87 7.23
N VAL A 176 11.73 -16.64 6.60
CA VAL A 176 13.01 -17.25 7.02
C VAL A 176 13.38 -16.78 8.43
N LEU A 177 13.31 -15.48 8.69
CA LEU A 177 13.57 -14.94 10.02
C LEU A 177 12.58 -15.48 11.05
N THR A 178 11.32 -15.63 10.65
CA THR A 178 10.28 -16.20 11.51
C THR A 178 10.60 -17.63 11.90
N SER A 179 10.94 -18.47 10.93
CA SER A 179 11.32 -19.86 11.16
C SER A 179 12.50 -20.00 12.11
N ILE A 180 13.45 -19.05 12.06
CA ILE A 180 14.59 -19.01 12.99
C ILE A 180 14.15 -18.62 14.40
N ILE A 181 13.18 -17.70 14.54
CA ILE A 181 12.63 -17.25 15.83
C ILE A 181 11.75 -18.33 16.46
N THR A 182 10.95 -19.05 15.67
CA THR A 182 9.94 -20.01 16.13
C THR A 182 10.42 -21.47 16.16
N LYS A 183 11.72 -21.72 16.30
CA LYS A 183 12.31 -23.08 16.26
C LYS A 183 11.67 -24.08 17.21
N ASP A 184 11.34 -23.66 18.43
CA ASP A 184 10.77 -24.55 19.46
C ASP A 184 9.24 -24.48 19.49
N LYS A 185 8.62 -23.73 18.56
CA LYS A 185 7.17 -23.59 18.38
C LYS A 185 6.43 -23.18 19.67
N THR A 186 7.11 -22.44 20.54
CA THR A 186 6.54 -21.98 21.80
C THR A 186 5.72 -20.71 21.62
N THR A 187 4.68 -20.52 22.44
CA THR A 187 3.88 -19.29 22.42
C THR A 187 4.74 -18.04 22.63
N ALA A 188 5.78 -18.11 23.48
CA ALA A 188 6.69 -16.98 23.71
C ALA A 188 7.47 -16.55 22.45
N GLN A 189 7.91 -17.50 21.63
CA GLN A 189 8.59 -17.21 20.36
C GLN A 189 7.64 -16.56 19.34
N TRP A 190 6.40 -17.05 19.27
CA TRP A 190 5.36 -16.45 18.43
C TRP A 190 5.05 -15.00 18.82
N LYS A 191 5.04 -14.69 20.13
CA LYS A 191 4.90 -13.31 20.61
C LYS A 191 6.01 -12.40 20.08
N ILE A 192 7.26 -12.87 20.06
CA ILE A 192 8.40 -12.12 19.53
C ILE A 192 8.24 -11.88 18.02
N ALA A 193 7.83 -12.90 17.26
CA ALA A 193 7.58 -12.78 15.82
C ALA A 193 6.47 -11.75 15.52
N PHE A 194 5.34 -11.81 16.22
CA PHE A 194 4.25 -10.84 16.02
C PHE A 194 4.62 -9.42 16.44
N MET A 195 5.40 -9.24 17.51
CA MET A 195 5.93 -7.92 17.88
C MET A 195 6.87 -7.36 16.81
N LEU A 196 7.68 -8.21 16.17
CA LEU A 196 8.56 -7.81 15.07
C LEU A 196 7.75 -7.30 13.86
N TYR A 197 6.67 -7.99 13.48
CA TYR A 197 5.82 -7.52 12.37
C TYR A 197 5.04 -6.26 12.75
N ALA A 198 4.55 -6.15 13.99
CA ALA A 198 3.92 -4.93 14.45
C ALA A 198 4.88 -3.74 14.37
N ALA A 199 6.15 -3.95 14.74
CA ALA A 199 7.19 -2.94 14.60
C ALA A 199 7.44 -2.56 13.14
N SER A 200 7.46 -3.53 12.20
CA SER A 200 7.64 -3.22 10.78
C SER A 200 6.49 -2.35 10.24
N PHE A 201 5.23 -2.68 10.57
CA PHE A 201 4.09 -1.85 10.19
C PHE A 201 4.14 -0.45 10.80
N LEU A 202 4.55 -0.32 12.07
CA LEU A 202 4.72 0.99 12.72
C LEU A 202 5.81 1.83 12.05
N ILE A 203 6.96 1.23 11.71
CA ILE A 203 8.03 1.93 11.00
C ILE A 203 7.53 2.42 9.64
N SER A 204 6.80 1.58 8.90
CA SER A 204 6.19 2.02 7.62
C SER A 204 5.20 3.16 7.82
N ALA A 205 4.34 3.09 8.84
CA ALA A 205 3.38 4.14 9.15
C ALA A 205 4.08 5.48 9.44
N ILE A 206 5.16 5.45 10.23
CA ILE A 206 5.96 6.63 10.59
C ILE A 206 6.64 7.20 9.34
N VAL A 207 7.38 6.38 8.59
CA VAL A 207 8.10 6.82 7.39
C VAL A 207 7.13 7.44 6.38
N PHE A 208 6.02 6.78 6.11
CA PHE A 208 5.04 7.28 5.16
C PHE A 208 4.36 8.58 5.65
N SER A 209 4.01 8.67 6.93
CA SER A 209 3.34 9.85 7.48
C SER A 209 4.19 11.12 7.37
N PHE A 210 5.49 11.02 7.65
CA PHE A 210 6.40 12.16 7.61
C PHE A 210 6.90 12.47 6.20
N PHE A 211 7.26 11.46 5.42
CA PHE A 211 8.01 11.65 4.18
C PHE A 211 7.17 11.52 2.90
N ALA A 212 5.90 11.07 2.97
CA ALA A 212 5.07 10.94 1.78
C ALA A 212 4.72 12.30 1.16
N ARG A 213 4.83 12.32 -0.17
CA ARG A 213 4.43 13.42 -1.05
C ARG A 213 3.45 12.88 -2.08
N GLY A 214 2.52 13.72 -2.50
CA GLY A 214 1.59 13.41 -3.60
C GLY A 214 1.38 14.62 -4.51
N GLU A 215 2.44 15.41 -4.67
CA GLU A 215 2.61 16.32 -5.80
C GLU A 215 3.72 15.76 -6.68
N THR A 216 3.60 15.94 -7.99
CA THR A 216 4.59 15.49 -8.97
C THR A 216 5.92 16.19 -8.73
N GLU A 217 6.97 15.41 -8.51
CA GLU A 217 8.31 15.91 -8.26
C GLU A 217 8.88 16.59 -9.52
N PRO A 218 9.76 17.60 -9.41
CA PRO A 218 10.21 18.39 -10.56
C PRO A 218 10.88 17.57 -11.67
N TRP A 219 11.56 16.48 -11.30
CA TRP A 219 12.21 15.57 -12.26
C TRP A 219 11.22 14.61 -12.95
N ALA A 220 9.98 14.54 -12.47
CA ALA A 220 8.92 13.68 -12.98
C ALA A 220 7.91 14.44 -13.86
N ARG A 221 8.01 15.77 -13.92
CA ARG A 221 7.17 16.61 -14.79
C ARG A 221 7.61 16.43 -16.23
N ASP A 222 6.64 16.16 -17.09
CA ASP A 222 6.81 16.23 -18.53
C ASP A 222 6.18 17.54 -18.98
N ASP A 223 6.98 18.61 -18.97
CA ASP A 223 6.52 19.97 -19.25
C ASP A 223 5.81 20.04 -20.62
N VAL A 224 6.17 19.17 -21.57
CA VAL A 224 5.56 19.07 -22.90
C VAL A 224 4.18 18.40 -22.86
N HIS A 225 4.00 17.39 -22.02
CA HIS A 225 2.71 16.72 -21.84
C HIS A 225 1.73 17.58 -21.03
N ASP A 226 2.21 18.23 -19.97
CA ASP A 226 1.41 19.14 -19.14
C ASP A 226 0.91 20.37 -19.93
N GLU A 227 1.73 20.91 -20.83
CA GLU A 227 1.30 21.97 -21.76
C GLU A 227 0.26 21.49 -22.78
N ARG A 228 0.39 20.27 -23.32
CA ARG A 228 -0.63 19.70 -24.22
C ARG A 228 -1.97 19.50 -23.53
N ILE A 229 -1.98 18.96 -22.30
CA ILE A 229 -3.22 18.77 -21.53
C ILE A 229 -3.90 20.11 -21.23
N LYS A 230 -3.14 21.15 -20.88
CA LYS A 230 -3.70 22.50 -20.69
C LYS A 230 -4.32 23.04 -21.97
N ASN A 231 -3.62 22.94 -23.08
CA ASN A 231 -4.12 23.42 -24.37
C ASN A 231 -5.39 22.66 -24.79
N ASP A 232 -5.46 21.35 -24.56
CA ASP A 232 -6.65 20.55 -24.85
C ASP A 232 -7.83 20.89 -23.91
N GLN A 233 -7.57 21.22 -22.64
CA GLN A 233 -8.59 21.68 -21.70
C GLN A 233 -9.14 23.06 -22.06
N GLU A 234 -8.25 24.01 -22.38
CA GLU A 234 -8.64 25.36 -22.83
C GLU A 234 -9.44 25.28 -24.14
N ALA A 235 -9.01 24.46 -25.10
CA ALA A 235 -9.76 24.23 -26.35
C ALA A 235 -11.14 23.60 -26.09
N GLY A 236 -11.23 22.66 -25.13
CA GLY A 236 -12.51 22.04 -24.74
C GLY A 236 -13.47 23.03 -24.07
N GLU A 237 -12.97 23.92 -23.22
CA GLU A 237 -13.77 24.98 -22.58
C GLU A 237 -14.26 26.01 -23.61
N GLU A 238 -13.39 26.46 -24.52
CA GLU A 238 -13.77 27.37 -25.62
C GLU A 238 -14.85 26.76 -26.53
N LEU A 239 -14.73 25.47 -26.89
CA LEU A 239 -15.73 24.77 -27.68
C LEU A 239 -17.08 24.66 -26.95
N MET A 240 -17.07 24.45 -25.64
CA MET A 240 -18.29 24.43 -24.82
C MET A 240 -18.95 25.80 -24.73
N GLU A 241 -18.18 26.89 -24.62
CA GLU A 241 -18.72 28.25 -24.65
C GLU A 241 -19.34 28.61 -26.00
N ILE A 242 -18.68 28.26 -27.10
CA ILE A 242 -19.21 28.48 -28.46
C ILE A 242 -20.53 27.72 -28.66
N ASN A 243 -20.61 26.45 -28.25
CA ASN A 243 -21.84 25.67 -28.34
C ASN A 243 -22.97 26.22 -27.45
N ARG A 244 -22.62 26.78 -26.28
CA ARG A 244 -23.59 27.41 -25.38
C ARG A 244 -24.17 28.69 -25.98
N ASN A 245 -23.34 29.49 -26.65
CA ASN A 245 -23.78 30.71 -27.33
C ASN A 245 -24.60 30.41 -28.58
N ASN A 246 -24.26 29.35 -29.34
CA ASN A 246 -25.04 28.95 -30.51
C ASN A 246 -26.38 28.27 -30.19
N SER A 247 -26.53 27.68 -29.00
CA SER A 247 -27.80 27.06 -28.55
C SER A 247 -28.76 28.04 -27.88
N SER A 248 -28.34 29.30 -27.67
CA SER A 248 -29.14 30.38 -27.09
C SER A 248 -29.61 31.42 -28.12
N ILE A 249 -29.34 31.18 -29.41
CA ILE A 249 -29.88 31.88 -30.59
C ILE A 249 -30.91 30.97 -31.26
#